data_AF-A0A9X1P2A9-F1
#
_entry.id   AF-A0A9X1P2A9-F1
#
_cell.length_a   1.000
_cell.length_b   1.000
_cell.length_c   1.000
_cell.angle_alpha   90.00
_cell.angle_beta   90.00
_cell.angle_gamma   90.00
#
_symmetry.space_group_name_H-M   'P 1'
#
loop_
_entity.id
_entity.type
_entity.pdbx_description
1 polymer ?
#
loop_
_entity_poly.entity_id
_entity_poly.type
_entity_poly.pdbx_seq_one_letter_code
_entity_poly.pdbx_strand_id
1 'polypeptide(L)'
;MTFTAHSSFTQRGIERIRRERGMRLLPPPESSAVFAPDYYRLVVDTFTLPKPRERFTMREIMDRIAKACGVTVMDIRSPGRSKRLIIPRQAFYYWAKRLTGNSYPQIGRFCGGRDHSTVLYGVVAYQKKRGEMGRHVRSIA
;
A
#
# COMPACT_ATOMS: atom_id res chain seq x y z
N MET A 1 -38.64 8.54 -7.21
CA MET A 1 -37.96 7.54 -6.36
C MET A 1 -36.59 8.09 -6.01
N THR A 2 -36.40 8.38 -4.73
CA THR A 2 -35.25 9.06 -4.12
C THR A 2 -34.06 8.13 -3.99
N PHE A 3 -32.86 8.57 -4.37
CA PHE A 3 -31.63 8.11 -3.72
C PHE A 3 -30.60 9.25 -3.65
N THR A 4 -30.63 9.93 -2.51
CA THR A 4 -29.64 10.91 -2.08
C THR A 4 -28.39 10.16 -1.63
N ALA A 5 -27.25 10.39 -2.27
CA ALA A 5 -25.94 10.03 -1.72
C ALA A 5 -25.11 11.32 -1.59
N HIS A 6 -25.19 11.90 -0.39
CA HIS A 6 -24.30 12.95 0.08
C HIS A 6 -22.84 12.45 0.19
N SER A 7 -21.91 13.38 0.03
CA SER A 7 -20.48 13.31 0.37
C SER A 7 -19.50 13.12 -0.79
N SER A 8 -19.63 13.99 -1.80
CA SER A 8 -18.51 14.48 -2.60
C SER A 8 -17.65 15.40 -1.73
N PHE A 9 -16.71 14.82 -0.98
CA PHE A 9 -15.57 15.55 -0.43
C PHE A 9 -14.77 16.09 -1.63
N THR A 10 -15.14 17.29 -2.04
CA THR A 10 -14.68 17.93 -3.29
C THR A 10 -13.16 18.12 -3.26
N GLN A 11 -12.52 17.98 -4.42
CA GLN A 11 -11.07 18.17 -4.61
C GLN A 11 -10.52 19.47 -3.98
N ARG A 12 -11.37 20.50 -3.87
CA ARG A 12 -11.10 21.76 -3.17
C ARG A 12 -10.76 21.60 -1.69
N GLY A 13 -11.35 20.63 -0.99
CA GLY A 13 -11.03 20.34 0.42
C GLY A 13 -9.63 19.77 0.62
N ILE A 14 -9.15 18.98 -0.35
CA ILE A 14 -7.80 18.39 -0.34
C ILE A 14 -6.75 19.46 -0.68
N GLU A 15 -7.07 20.39 -1.57
CA GLU A 15 -6.18 21.52 -1.90
C GLU A 15 -6.01 22.51 -0.75
N ARG A 16 -7.04 22.70 0.08
CA ARG A 16 -6.96 23.54 1.29
C ARG A 16 -5.97 22.99 2.31
N ILE A 17 -6.02 21.67 2.58
CA ILE A 17 -5.07 20.97 3.47
C ILE A 17 -3.62 21.05 2.93
N ARG A 18 -3.48 21.09 1.60
CA ARG A 18 -2.19 21.19 0.90
C ARG A 18 -1.47 22.53 1.15
N ARG A 19 -2.20 23.63 1.34
CA ARG A 19 -1.62 24.98 1.50
C ARG A 19 -1.23 25.30 2.95
N GLU A 20 -1.97 24.77 3.93
CA GLU A 20 -1.83 25.12 5.34
C GLU A 20 -0.67 24.41 6.07
N ARG A 21 -0.14 23.29 5.55
CA ARG A 21 0.84 22.45 6.27
C ARG A 21 2.29 22.51 5.78
N GLY A 22 2.63 23.37 4.81
CA GLY A 22 4.01 23.51 4.33
C GLY A 22 4.68 22.19 3.88
N MET A 23 3.88 21.17 3.53
CA MET A 23 4.35 19.82 3.25
C MET A 23 4.48 19.67 1.73
N ARG A 24 5.72 19.55 1.23
CA ARG A 24 6.01 19.27 -0.18
C ARG A 24 5.60 17.84 -0.50
N LEU A 25 4.30 17.61 -0.70
CA LEU A 25 3.80 16.36 -1.25
C LEU A 25 4.24 16.28 -2.72
N LEU A 26 5.00 15.23 -3.04
CA LEU A 26 5.32 14.85 -4.41
C LEU A 26 4.02 14.91 -5.24
N PRO A 27 4.00 15.53 -6.43
CA PRO A 27 2.78 15.65 -7.22
C PRO A 27 2.13 14.27 -7.40
N PRO A 28 0.79 14.17 -7.29
CA PRO A 28 0.11 12.91 -7.55
C PRO A 28 0.46 12.50 -8.99
N PRO A 29 0.96 11.27 -9.21
CA PRO A 29 1.31 10.84 -10.55
C PRO A 29 0.04 10.86 -11.41
N GLU A 30 0.05 11.76 -12.40
CA GLU A 30 -0.86 11.78 -13.54
C GLU A 30 -1.02 10.34 -14.04
N SER A 31 -2.24 9.93 -14.41
CA SER A 31 -2.70 8.54 -14.41
C SER A 31 -2.00 7.53 -15.34
N SER A 32 -0.88 7.89 -15.97
CA SER A 32 0.01 7.04 -16.77
C SER A 32 1.38 6.76 -16.11
N ALA A 33 1.80 7.54 -15.11
CA ALA A 33 3.14 7.44 -14.50
C ALA A 33 3.23 6.53 -13.26
N VAL A 34 2.22 5.67 -13.05
CA VAL A 34 2.22 4.65 -11.97
C VAL A 34 3.21 3.51 -12.27
N PHE A 35 4.02 3.64 -13.32
CA PHE A 35 5.08 2.73 -13.76
C PHE A 35 6.47 3.40 -13.81
N ALA A 36 6.70 4.47 -13.04
CA ALA A 36 8.06 4.97 -12.86
C ALA A 36 8.90 3.90 -12.14
N PRO A 37 10.04 3.43 -12.70
CA PRO A 37 10.92 2.43 -12.08
C PRO A 37 11.29 2.79 -10.63
N ASP A 38 11.41 4.08 -10.33
CA ASP A 38 11.83 4.60 -9.03
C ASP A 38 10.77 4.48 -7.93
N TYR A 39 9.47 4.58 -8.26
CA TYR A 39 8.39 4.46 -7.28
C TYR A 39 8.38 3.06 -6.63
N TYR A 40 8.60 2.03 -7.44
CA TYR A 40 8.67 0.65 -6.97
C TYR A 40 10.01 0.31 -6.34
N ARG A 41 11.10 0.92 -6.81
CA ARG A 41 12.43 0.77 -6.21
C ARG A 41 12.39 1.13 -4.72
N LEU A 42 11.75 2.23 -4.36
CA LEU A 42 11.62 2.66 -2.96
C LEU A 42 10.88 1.63 -2.09
N VAL A 43 9.73 1.11 -2.55
CA VAL A 43 8.94 0.10 -1.82
C VAL A 43 9.69 -1.22 -1.64
N VAL A 44 10.47 -1.60 -2.65
CA VAL A 44 11.27 -2.82 -2.62
C VAL A 44 12.51 -2.66 -1.73
N ASP A 45 13.20 -1.52 -1.84
CA ASP A 45 14.45 -1.27 -1.11
C ASP A 45 14.17 -1.02 0.39
N THR A 46 12.98 -0.52 0.74
CA THR A 46 12.55 -0.30 2.14
C THR A 46 12.60 -1.56 3.01
N PHE A 47 12.50 -2.76 2.42
CA PHE A 47 12.58 -4.04 3.14
C PHE A 47 13.72 -4.93 2.62
N THR A 48 14.81 -4.32 2.11
CA THR A 48 16.03 -5.06 1.79
C THR A 48 16.49 -5.81 3.04
N LEU A 49 16.31 -7.13 3.00
CA LEU A 49 16.62 -8.17 3.99
C LEU A 49 16.87 -7.66 5.43
N PRO A 50 15.88 -7.75 6.36
CA PRO A 50 16.17 -7.50 7.76
C PRO A 50 17.33 -8.35 8.26
N LYS A 51 18.09 -7.79 9.21
CA LYS A 51 19.05 -8.58 9.98
C LYS A 51 18.31 -9.81 10.55
N PRO A 52 18.93 -11.00 10.62
CA PRO A 52 18.26 -12.28 10.93
C PRO A 52 17.45 -12.35 12.25
N ARG A 53 17.48 -11.31 13.09
CA ARG A 53 16.84 -11.23 14.41
C ARG A 53 15.77 -10.14 14.52
N GLU A 54 15.54 -9.34 13.48
CA GLU A 54 14.55 -8.24 13.54
C GLU A 54 13.14 -8.81 13.27
N ARG A 55 12.31 -8.87 14.31
CA ARG A 55 10.89 -9.21 14.18
C ARG A 55 10.13 -7.95 13.80
N PHE A 56 9.46 -7.97 12.65
CA PHE A 56 8.60 -6.87 12.25
C PHE A 56 7.18 -7.06 12.76
N THR A 57 6.56 -5.96 13.16
CA THR A 57 5.11 -5.89 13.40
C THR A 57 4.37 -5.44 12.14
N MET A 58 3.10 -5.81 12.01
CA MET A 58 2.25 -5.33 10.90
C MET A 58 2.16 -3.80 10.86
N ARG A 59 2.22 -3.14 12.03
CA ARG A 59 2.21 -1.67 12.12
C ARG A 59 3.46 -1.06 11.49
N GLU A 60 4.65 -1.54 11.87
CA GLU A 60 5.91 -1.01 11.33
C GLU A 60 6.01 -1.22 9.81
N ILE A 61 5.56 -2.37 9.31
CA ILE A 61 5.53 -2.64 7.87
C ILE A 61 4.61 -1.64 7.17
N MET A 62 3.41 -1.41 7.70
CA MET A 62 2.46 -0.47 7.12
C MET A 62 3.01 0.96 7.13
N ASP A 63 3.63 1.40 8.23
CA ASP A 63 4.22 2.74 8.34
C ASP A 63 5.36 2.96 7.36
N ARG A 64 6.26 1.96 7.22
CA ARG A 64 7.36 2.01 6.26
C ARG A 64 6.84 2.08 4.82
N ILE A 65 5.83 1.29 4.48
CA ILE A 65 5.20 1.32 3.14
C ILE A 65 4.48 2.64 2.90
N ALA A 66 3.76 3.16 3.88
CA ALA A 66 3.08 4.45 3.79
C ALA A 66 4.08 5.58 3.45
N LYS A 67 5.21 5.62 4.18
CA LYS A 67 6.32 6.56 3.93
C LYS A 67 6.92 6.38 2.54
N ALA A 68 7.24 5.14 2.15
CA ALA A 68 7.81 4.82 0.84
C ALA A 68 6.89 5.22 -0.32
N CYS A 69 5.59 5.01 -0.17
CA CYS A 69 4.62 5.26 -1.23
C CYS A 69 4.06 6.70 -1.25
N GLY A 70 4.41 7.55 -0.28
CA GLY A 70 3.82 8.87 -0.12
C GLY A 70 2.31 8.85 0.16
N VAL A 71 1.83 7.83 0.90
CA VAL A 71 0.41 7.67 1.29
C VAL A 71 0.28 7.62 2.80
N THR A 72 -0.93 7.82 3.33
CA THR A 72 -1.15 7.66 4.77
C THR A 72 -1.51 6.21 5.13
N VAL A 73 -1.26 5.83 6.39
CA VAL A 73 -1.70 4.54 6.95
C VAL A 73 -3.22 4.38 6.83
N MET A 74 -3.96 5.47 7.05
CA MET A 74 -5.41 5.49 6.89
C MET A 74 -5.83 5.23 5.44
N ASP A 75 -5.11 5.76 4.45
CA ASP A 75 -5.39 5.47 3.05
C ASP A 75 -5.21 3.98 2.73
N ILE A 76 -4.16 3.35 3.26
CA ILE A 76 -3.90 1.92 3.08
C ILE A 76 -5.04 1.09 3.68
N ARG A 77 -5.56 1.46 4.86
CA ARG A 77 -6.68 0.78 5.54
C ARG A 77 -8.06 1.15 4.99
N SER A 78 -8.18 2.25 4.25
CA SER A 78 -9.47 2.74 3.75
C SER A 78 -10.14 1.78 2.75
N PRO A 79 -11.47 1.77 2.62
CA PRO A 79 -12.16 0.96 1.60
C PRO A 79 -11.96 1.49 0.16
N GLY A 80 -11.39 2.69 -0.01
CA GLY A 80 -11.30 3.35 -1.32
C GLY A 80 -10.49 2.55 -2.34
N ARG A 81 -10.94 2.50 -3.60
CA ARG A 81 -10.33 1.72 -4.69
C ARG A 81 -9.38 2.53 -5.58
N SER A 82 -8.82 3.63 -5.05
CA SER A 82 -7.94 4.50 -5.83
C SER A 82 -6.71 3.76 -6.35
N LYS A 83 -6.36 3.96 -7.63
CA LYS A 83 -5.24 3.28 -8.30
C LYS A 83 -3.92 3.46 -7.54
N ARG A 84 -3.70 4.63 -6.93
CA ARG A 84 -2.52 4.95 -6.11
C ARG A 84 -2.37 4.07 -4.86
N LEU A 85 -3.44 3.40 -4.40
CA LEU A 85 -3.45 2.58 -3.18
C LEU A 85 -3.31 1.09 -3.45
N ILE A 86 -3.44 0.66 -4.72
CA ILE A 86 -3.37 -0.75 -5.10
C ILE A 86 -2.00 -1.33 -4.74
N ILE A 87 -0.93 -0.67 -5.19
CA ILE A 87 0.45 -1.13 -4.95
C ILE A 87 0.81 -1.09 -3.46
N PRO A 88 0.60 0.01 -2.71
CA PRO A 88 0.88 0.04 -1.28
C PRO A 88 0.21 -1.10 -0.50
N ARG A 89 -1.05 -1.42 -0.81
CA ARG A 89 -1.79 -2.51 -0.14
C ARG A 89 -1.24 -3.88 -0.51
N GLN A 90 -0.98 -4.10 -1.79
CA GLN A 90 -0.39 -5.35 -2.30
C GLN A 90 0.99 -5.60 -1.70
N ALA A 91 1.83 -4.57 -1.63
CA ALA A 91 3.12 -4.59 -0.94
C ALA A 91 2.95 -4.94 0.54
N PHE A 92 1.98 -4.30 1.22
CA PHE A 92 1.71 -4.56 2.62
C PHE A 92 1.33 -6.02 2.87
N TYR A 93 0.42 -6.58 2.07
CA TYR A 93 0.01 -7.98 2.21
C TYR A 93 1.19 -8.94 2.06
N TYR A 94 2.01 -8.72 1.03
CA TYR A 94 3.17 -9.56 0.76
C TYR A 94 4.19 -9.50 1.89
N TRP A 95 4.58 -8.29 2.32
CA TRP A 95 5.59 -8.12 3.36
C TRP A 95 5.08 -8.54 4.74
N ALA A 96 3.81 -8.25 5.06
CA ALA A 96 3.20 -8.74 6.30
C ALA A 96 3.21 -10.27 6.34
N LYS A 97 2.81 -10.95 5.25
CA LYS A 97 2.83 -12.41 5.19
C LYS A 97 4.26 -12.96 5.37
N ARG A 98 5.24 -12.37 4.69
CA ARG A 98 6.63 -12.84 4.67
C ARG A 98 7.39 -12.58 5.98
N LEU A 99 7.18 -11.43 6.60
CA LEU A 99 8.01 -10.94 7.71
C LEU A 99 7.42 -11.20 9.10
N THR A 100 6.11 -11.45 9.17
CA THR A 100 5.40 -11.57 10.46
C THR A 100 4.79 -12.95 10.70
N GLY A 101 4.66 -13.78 9.67
CA GLY A 101 4.01 -15.09 9.76
C GLY A 101 2.49 -15.05 9.95
N ASN A 102 1.86 -13.88 9.97
CA ASN A 102 0.41 -13.76 10.13
C ASN A 102 -0.38 -14.43 8.99
N SER A 103 -1.55 -14.98 9.33
CA SER A 103 -2.49 -15.57 8.38
C SER A 103 -3.17 -14.49 7.51
N TYR A 104 -3.68 -14.89 6.33
CA TYR A 104 -4.40 -13.97 5.44
C TYR A 104 -5.62 -13.30 6.11
N PRO A 105 -6.44 -14.01 6.92
CA PRO A 105 -7.51 -13.36 7.69
C PRO A 105 -7.01 -12.32 8.69
N GLN A 106 -5.90 -12.58 9.41
CA GLN A 106 -5.33 -11.62 10.36
C GLN A 106 -4.85 -10.35 9.65
N ILE A 107 -4.17 -10.51 8.51
CA ILE A 107 -3.70 -9.39 7.68
C ILE A 107 -4.88 -8.57 7.13
N GLY A 108 -5.94 -9.25 6.68
CA GLY A 108 -7.15 -8.61 6.16
C GLY A 108 -7.87 -7.79 7.22
N ARG A 109 -8.05 -8.35 8.42
CA ARG A 109 -8.60 -7.63 9.59
C ARG A 109 -7.79 -6.39 9.94
N PHE A 110 -6.47 -6.51 9.97
CA PHE A 110 -5.58 -5.36 10.23
C PHE A 110 -5.74 -4.26 9.17
N CYS A 111 -5.90 -4.65 7.91
CA CYS A 111 -6.01 -3.76 6.76
C CYS A 111 -7.45 -3.28 6.49
N GLY A 112 -8.19 -2.95 7.55
CA GLY A 112 -9.54 -2.37 7.45
C GLY A 112 -10.65 -3.38 7.24
N GLY A 113 -10.50 -4.61 7.75
CA GLY A 113 -11.56 -5.63 7.67
C GLY A 113 -11.72 -6.26 6.29
N ARG A 114 -10.65 -6.37 5.50
CA ARG A 114 -10.71 -6.96 4.16
C ARG A 114 -10.80 -8.48 4.21
N ASP A 115 -11.49 -9.03 3.23
CA ASP A 115 -11.60 -10.47 3.09
C ASP A 115 -10.24 -11.12 2.81
N HIS A 116 -10.04 -12.31 3.37
CA HIS A 116 -8.81 -13.07 3.26
C HIS A 116 -8.45 -13.42 1.80
N SER A 117 -9.44 -13.66 0.94
CA SER A 117 -9.20 -13.90 -0.49
C SER A 117 -8.61 -12.65 -1.16
N THR A 118 -9.07 -11.44 -0.78
CA THR A 118 -8.51 -10.18 -1.29
C THR A 118 -7.04 -10.03 -0.93
N VAL A 119 -6.67 -10.44 0.29
CA VAL A 119 -5.27 -10.46 0.72
C VAL A 119 -4.46 -11.45 -0.12
N LEU A 120 -4.96 -12.67 -0.29
CA LEU A 120 -4.32 -13.71 -1.10
C LEU A 120 -4.09 -13.25 -2.54
N TYR A 121 -5.14 -12.78 -3.23
CA TYR A 121 -5.04 -12.24 -4.58
C TYR A 121 -4.04 -11.07 -4.66
N GLY A 122 -4.01 -10.21 -3.64
CA GLY A 122 -3.07 -9.10 -3.57
C GLY A 122 -1.62 -9.54 -3.41
N VAL A 123 -1.33 -10.60 -2.65
CA VAL A 123 0.00 -11.19 -2.50
C VAL A 123 0.51 -11.73 -3.84
N VAL A 124 -0.32 -12.52 -4.54
CA VAL A 124 0.03 -13.09 -5.84
C VAL A 124 0.26 -12.00 -6.89
N ALA A 125 -0.65 -11.01 -6.94
CA ALA A 125 -0.51 -9.88 -7.86
C ALA A 125 0.77 -9.06 -7.60
N TYR A 126 1.17 -8.89 -6.34
CA TYR A 126 2.41 -8.21 -5.99
C TYR A 126 3.65 -9.00 -6.43
N GLN A 127 3.65 -10.33 -6.26
CA GLN A 127 4.74 -11.19 -6.70
C GLN A 127 4.96 -11.10 -8.21
N LYS A 128 3.88 -11.18 -8.99
CA LYS A 128 3.95 -11.06 -10.46
C LYS A 128 4.56 -9.71 -10.86
N LYS A 129 4.02 -8.61 -10.33
CA LYS A 129 4.54 -7.25 -10.58
C LYS A 129 6.01 -7.14 -10.19
N ARG A 130 6.42 -7.73 -9.08
CA ARG A 130 7.84 -7.75 -8.68
C ARG A 130 8.74 -8.52 -9.64
N GLY A 131 8.26 -9.62 -10.21
CA GLY A 131 8.98 -10.37 -11.24
C GLY A 131 9.18 -9.54 -12.51
N GLU A 132 8.13 -8.85 -12.97
CA GLU A 132 8.19 -7.94 -14.12
C GLU A 132 9.18 -6.78 -13.91
N MET A 133 9.45 -6.39 -12.66
CA MET A 133 10.39 -5.33 -12.28
C MET A 133 11.84 -5.82 -12.12
N GLY A 134 12.19 -7.02 -12.60
CA GLY A 134 13.57 -7.52 -12.64
C GLY A 134 14.14 -7.96 -11.29
N ARG A 135 13.29 -8.18 -10.27
CA ARG A 135 13.72 -8.74 -8.97
C ARG A 135 12.95 -10.01 -8.65
N HIS A 136 13.54 -11.16 -9.01
CA HIS A 136 13.06 -12.47 -8.60
C HIS A 136 13.15 -12.61 -7.08
N VAL A 137 12.01 -12.75 -6.42
CA VAL A 137 11.95 -13.08 -4.99
C VAL A 137 11.52 -14.53 -4.86
N ARG A 138 12.12 -15.27 -3.92
CA ARG A 138 11.67 -16.63 -3.58
C ARG A 138 10.16 -16.64 -3.34
N SER A 139 9.46 -17.61 -3.94
CA SER A 139 8.03 -17.81 -3.75
C SER A 139 7.72 -17.92 -2.25
N ILE A 140 6.61 -17.31 -1.84
CA ILE A 140 6.06 -17.55 -0.51
C ILE A 140 5.20 -18.80 -0.66
N ALA A 141 5.65 -19.90 -0.04
CA ALA A 141 4.87 -21.12 0.13
C ALA A 141 3.77 -20.91 1.18
#